data_AF-A0A3Q0SE56-F1
#
_entry.id   AF-A0A3Q0SE56-F1
#
_cell.length_a   1.000
_cell.length_b   1.000
_cell.length_c   1.000
_cell.angle_alpha   90.00
_cell.angle_beta   90.00
_cell.angle_gamma   90.00
#
_symmetry.space_group_name_H-M   'P 1'
#
loop_
_entity.id
_entity.type
_entity.pdbx_description
1 polymer ?
#
loop_
_entity_poly.entity_id
_entity_poly.type
_entity_poly.pdbx_seq_one_letter_code
_entity_poly.pdbx_strand_id
1 'polypeptide(L)'
;YFHPSDFLNVGCQRFTTKLWPLFSLFYNNRLANCGLSEISCDYLVSALKSNPSHLRELDLSSNNLQDAGVRTLSVGLQSPNWRLESLRLRLCSLSEVSCGHLAAVLQSNCYLKELDLSQNELQESGVELLSAGLESPKCRLETLRLTHCELPGSCCTVLGSVLKSNPSHLRELDLSHNKLQSSGVKCLSAGLESQNCRLEILRLKDCQIIDDGCASLAPALKSKPSHLRELDMSHNKLQDSGVKLLSIGLESQNCRLEILRLKDCQITDEGCDSLCLALNSNQQCLRELDLRLNKLQKHRTEAAVLNNIFGHTNNYITLWIISCFTLAVVCCVCLCPRFNPCPCDFSC
;
A
#
# COMPACT_ATOMS: atom_id res chain seq x y z
N TYR A 1 1.87 25.29 -26.28
CA TYR A 1 1.43 24.42 -25.18
C TYR A 1 0.91 25.32 -24.09
N PHE A 2 -0.36 25.21 -23.71
CA PHE A 2 -0.89 26.00 -22.60
C PHE A 2 -0.85 25.14 -21.33
N HIS A 3 -0.25 25.63 -20.26
CA HIS A 3 -0.06 24.88 -19.03
C HIS A 3 -1.27 25.04 -18.09
N PRO A 4 -1.69 24.02 -17.32
CA PRO A 4 -2.85 24.13 -16.40
C PRO A 4 -2.79 25.32 -15.44
N SER A 5 -1.59 25.62 -14.91
CA SER A 5 -1.34 26.77 -14.04
C SER A 5 -1.76 28.09 -14.67
N ASP A 6 -1.58 28.26 -15.97
CA ASP A 6 -1.77 29.53 -16.67
C ASP A 6 -3.23 29.97 -16.66
N PHE A 7 -4.15 29.03 -16.43
CA PHE A 7 -5.58 29.30 -16.35
C PHE A 7 -6.15 29.16 -14.95
N LEU A 8 -5.74 28.11 -14.23
CA LEU A 8 -6.31 27.77 -12.92
C LEU A 8 -5.76 28.69 -11.81
N ASN A 9 -4.48 29.08 -11.86
CA ASN A 9 -3.92 30.03 -10.88
C ASN A 9 -4.30 31.48 -11.19
N VAL A 10 -4.57 31.81 -12.46
CA VAL A 10 -4.96 33.17 -12.88
C VAL A 10 -6.47 33.39 -12.75
N GLY A 11 -7.23 32.33 -12.50
CA GLY A 11 -8.67 32.42 -12.26
C GLY A 11 -9.52 32.68 -13.50
N CYS A 12 -9.14 32.10 -14.63
CA CYS A 12 -9.88 32.29 -15.88
C CYS A 12 -11.25 31.56 -15.83
N GLN A 13 -12.30 32.25 -15.43
CA GLN A 13 -13.66 31.71 -15.30
C GLN A 13 -14.24 31.17 -16.64
N ARG A 14 -13.76 31.68 -17.78
CA ARG A 14 -14.11 31.16 -19.11
C ARG A 14 -13.44 29.81 -19.40
N PHE A 15 -12.26 29.56 -18.84
CA PHE A 15 -11.55 28.29 -18.97
C PHE A 15 -12.25 27.19 -18.18
N THR A 16 -12.65 27.46 -16.93
CA THR A 16 -13.34 26.48 -16.07
C THR A 16 -14.69 26.02 -16.61
N THR A 17 -15.45 26.92 -17.24
CA THR A 17 -16.81 26.61 -17.69
C THR A 17 -16.90 26.04 -19.11
N LYS A 18 -15.96 26.38 -20.01
CA LYS A 18 -16.01 25.96 -21.43
C LYS A 18 -14.88 25.03 -21.86
N LEU A 19 -13.70 25.14 -21.25
CA LEU A 19 -12.51 24.42 -21.70
C LEU A 19 -12.13 23.27 -20.76
N TRP A 20 -12.62 23.25 -19.52
CA TRP A 20 -12.39 22.16 -18.58
C TRP A 20 -12.71 20.76 -19.15
N PRO A 21 -13.82 20.51 -19.87
CA PRO A 21 -14.10 19.18 -20.41
C PRO A 21 -13.05 18.73 -21.44
N LEU A 22 -12.56 19.66 -22.27
CA LEU A 22 -11.47 19.39 -23.21
C LEU A 22 -10.17 19.15 -22.44
N PHE A 23 -9.90 19.96 -21.43
CA PHE A 23 -8.68 19.89 -20.63
C PHE A 23 -8.58 18.61 -19.81
N SER A 24 -9.67 18.21 -19.16
CA SER A 24 -9.84 16.93 -18.48
C SER A 24 -9.52 15.75 -19.40
N LEU A 25 -9.96 15.83 -20.65
CA LEU A 25 -9.70 14.81 -21.68
C LEU A 25 -8.25 14.82 -22.18
N PHE A 26 -7.65 16.01 -22.35
CA PHE A 26 -6.25 16.15 -22.79
C PHE A 26 -5.23 15.68 -21.75
N TYR A 27 -5.51 15.90 -20.46
CA TYR A 27 -4.60 15.57 -19.37
C TYR A 27 -4.95 14.27 -18.64
N ASN A 28 -5.99 13.53 -19.09
CA ASN A 28 -6.51 12.35 -18.41
C ASN A 28 -6.72 12.57 -16.91
N ASN A 29 -7.14 13.79 -16.52
CA ASN A 29 -7.33 14.21 -15.13
C ASN A 29 -6.10 14.12 -14.22
N ARG A 30 -4.92 14.04 -14.82
CA ARG A 30 -3.63 14.14 -14.12
C ARG A 30 -3.15 15.58 -14.19
N LEU A 31 -3.35 16.28 -13.09
CA LEU A 31 -2.87 17.63 -12.86
C LEU A 31 -1.68 17.63 -11.90
N ALA A 32 -0.96 16.51 -11.82
CA ALA A 32 0.22 16.39 -10.99
C ALA A 32 1.36 17.29 -11.50
N ASN A 33 2.10 17.90 -10.58
CA ASN A 33 3.24 18.77 -10.89
C ASN A 33 2.90 19.89 -11.90
N CYS A 34 1.74 20.53 -11.71
CA CYS A 34 1.23 21.54 -12.61
C CYS A 34 1.38 22.97 -12.04
N GLY A 35 2.06 23.13 -10.91
CA GLY A 35 2.26 24.41 -10.23
C GLY A 35 0.95 25.00 -9.68
N LEU A 36 -0.06 24.18 -9.39
CA LEU A 36 -1.33 24.63 -8.86
C LEU A 36 -1.19 25.09 -7.41
N SER A 37 -1.94 26.13 -7.03
CA SER A 37 -2.07 26.62 -5.66
C SER A 37 -3.49 26.42 -5.12
N GLU A 38 -3.73 26.80 -3.87
CA GLU A 38 -5.06 26.83 -3.24
C GLU A 38 -6.13 27.53 -4.10
N ILE A 39 -5.77 28.59 -4.82
CA ILE A 39 -6.67 29.36 -5.70
C ILE A 39 -7.23 28.46 -6.81
N SER A 40 -6.39 27.56 -7.35
CA SER A 40 -6.81 26.61 -8.39
C SER A 40 -7.93 25.70 -7.94
N CYS A 41 -8.02 25.37 -6.65
CA CYS A 41 -9.07 24.49 -6.12
C CYS A 41 -10.46 25.11 -6.26
N ASP A 42 -10.62 26.42 -6.08
CA ASP A 42 -11.93 27.09 -6.21
C ASP A 42 -12.44 26.99 -7.65
N TYR A 43 -11.53 27.19 -8.61
CA TYR A 43 -11.79 27.09 -10.03
C TYR A 43 -12.06 25.65 -10.47
N LEU A 44 -11.30 24.68 -9.94
CA LEU A 44 -11.50 23.27 -10.17
C LEU A 44 -12.87 22.81 -9.64
N VAL A 45 -13.22 23.20 -8.42
CA VAL A 45 -14.52 22.87 -7.83
C VAL A 45 -15.67 23.46 -8.64
N SER A 46 -15.52 24.72 -9.07
CA SER A 46 -16.52 25.40 -9.91
C SER A 46 -16.70 24.71 -11.26
N ALA A 47 -15.59 24.33 -11.92
CA ALA A 47 -15.62 23.61 -13.19
C ALA A 47 -16.36 22.29 -13.06
N LEU A 48 -16.05 21.50 -12.04
CA LEU A 48 -16.62 20.17 -11.80
C LEU A 48 -18.06 20.21 -11.27
N LYS A 49 -18.53 21.32 -10.70
CA LYS A 49 -19.95 21.53 -10.38
C LYS A 49 -20.82 21.76 -11.62
N SER A 50 -20.26 22.42 -12.63
CA SER A 50 -21.01 22.92 -13.80
C SER A 50 -21.32 21.86 -14.87
N ASN A 51 -20.69 20.69 -14.79
CA ASN A 51 -20.85 19.60 -15.74
C ASN A 51 -20.85 18.29 -14.94
N PRO A 52 -21.89 17.42 -15.01
CA PRO A 52 -21.91 16.17 -14.25
C PRO A 52 -20.67 15.37 -14.58
N SER A 53 -19.69 15.46 -13.69
CA SER A 53 -18.34 15.03 -14.02
C SER A 53 -18.36 13.51 -14.08
N HIS A 54 -18.09 12.96 -15.26
CA HIS A 54 -17.66 11.57 -15.40
C HIS A 54 -16.26 11.35 -14.79
N LEU A 55 -15.74 12.34 -14.06
CA LEU A 55 -14.46 12.31 -13.39
C LEU A 55 -14.48 11.25 -12.28
N ARG A 56 -13.71 10.20 -12.49
CA ARG A 56 -13.52 9.12 -11.51
C ARG A 56 -12.20 9.21 -10.78
N GLU A 57 -11.19 9.79 -11.41
CA GLU A 57 -9.84 9.88 -10.87
C GLU A 57 -9.33 11.31 -11.01
N LEU A 58 -8.71 11.82 -9.95
CA LEU A 58 -8.11 13.14 -9.92
C LEU A 58 -6.77 13.05 -9.21
N ASP A 59 -5.71 13.33 -9.95
CA ASP A 59 -4.36 13.39 -9.41
C ASP A 59 -3.89 14.84 -9.39
N LEU A 60 -3.73 15.38 -8.19
CA LEU A 60 -3.23 16.73 -7.94
C LEU A 60 -1.86 16.71 -7.24
N SER A 61 -1.17 15.57 -7.25
CA SER A 61 0.10 15.39 -6.54
C SER A 61 1.15 16.42 -6.95
N SER A 62 2.08 16.78 -6.05
CA SER A 62 3.18 17.72 -6.31
C SER A 62 2.69 19.12 -6.72
N ASN A 63 1.64 19.62 -6.05
CA ASN A 63 1.15 21.00 -6.19
C ASN A 63 1.04 21.65 -4.81
N ASN A 64 1.25 22.96 -4.68
CA ASN A 64 1.22 23.63 -3.38
C ASN A 64 -0.21 24.04 -2.99
N LEU A 65 -1.08 23.05 -2.79
CA LEU A 65 -2.51 23.28 -2.51
C LEU A 65 -2.76 23.78 -1.08
N GLN A 66 -1.93 23.34 -0.13
CA GLN A 66 -2.10 23.61 1.31
C GLN A 66 -3.47 23.16 1.85
N ASP A 67 -3.73 23.40 3.12
CA ASP A 67 -5.00 23.03 3.75
C ASP A 67 -6.19 23.81 3.19
N ALA A 68 -5.96 25.06 2.75
CA ALA A 68 -6.99 25.88 2.13
C ALA A 68 -7.52 25.24 0.83
N GLY A 69 -6.62 24.68 0.01
CA GLY A 69 -7.00 23.97 -1.21
C GLY A 69 -7.82 22.72 -0.91
N VAL A 70 -7.43 21.91 0.08
CA VAL A 70 -8.17 20.69 0.47
C VAL A 70 -9.54 21.05 1.05
N ARG A 71 -9.62 22.09 1.88
CA ARG A 71 -10.90 22.60 2.39
C ARG A 71 -11.88 22.90 1.26
N THR A 72 -11.43 23.59 0.21
CA THR A 72 -12.24 23.87 -0.97
C THR A 72 -12.63 22.58 -1.70
N LEU A 73 -11.69 21.67 -1.94
CA LEU A 73 -11.97 20.38 -2.59
C LEU A 73 -13.00 19.55 -1.83
N SER A 74 -12.94 19.54 -0.50
CA SER A 74 -13.89 18.82 0.36
C SER A 74 -15.34 19.25 0.14
N VAL A 75 -15.59 20.54 -0.11
CA VAL A 75 -16.93 21.05 -0.47
C VAL A 75 -17.43 20.43 -1.79
N GLY A 76 -16.52 20.24 -2.75
CA GLY A 76 -16.81 19.55 -4.00
C GLY A 76 -17.10 18.06 -3.79
N LEU A 77 -16.22 17.36 -3.06
CA LEU A 77 -16.31 15.91 -2.81
C LEU A 77 -17.57 15.49 -2.05
N GLN A 78 -18.12 16.37 -1.22
CA GLN A 78 -19.38 16.15 -0.51
C GLN A 78 -20.62 16.33 -1.40
N SER A 79 -20.46 16.88 -2.60
CA SER A 79 -21.56 17.04 -3.54
C SER A 79 -22.01 15.69 -4.11
N PRO A 80 -23.31 15.38 -4.17
CA PRO A 80 -23.81 14.13 -4.75
C PRO A 80 -23.53 14.02 -6.26
N ASN A 81 -23.21 15.13 -6.91
CA ASN A 81 -22.87 15.18 -8.33
C ASN A 81 -21.42 14.80 -8.61
N TRP A 82 -20.57 14.74 -7.58
CA TRP A 82 -19.18 14.32 -7.71
C TRP A 82 -19.08 12.83 -7.49
N ARG A 83 -18.75 12.11 -8.56
CA ARG A 83 -18.60 10.66 -8.53
C ARG A 83 -17.14 10.23 -8.55
N LEU A 84 -16.27 11.02 -7.92
CA LEU A 84 -14.85 10.79 -7.81
C LEU A 84 -14.60 9.54 -6.95
N GLU A 85 -13.85 8.59 -7.49
CA GLU A 85 -13.51 7.32 -6.85
C GLU A 85 -12.05 7.31 -6.38
N SER A 86 -11.15 8.05 -7.03
CA SER A 86 -9.72 8.12 -6.67
C SER A 86 -9.25 9.56 -6.58
N LEU A 87 -8.61 9.90 -5.46
CA LEU A 87 -8.02 11.21 -5.21
C LEU A 87 -6.57 11.05 -4.74
N ARG A 88 -5.63 11.65 -5.47
CA ARG A 88 -4.21 11.67 -5.09
C ARG A 88 -3.76 13.10 -4.79
N LEU A 89 -3.27 13.31 -3.57
CA LEU A 89 -2.80 14.58 -3.02
C LEU A 89 -1.39 14.44 -2.47
N ARG A 90 -0.55 13.62 -3.11
CA ARG A 90 0.80 13.37 -2.63
C ARG A 90 1.66 14.61 -2.76
N LEU A 91 2.44 14.96 -1.72
CA LEU A 91 3.33 16.14 -1.74
C LEU A 91 2.55 17.43 -2.09
N CYS A 92 1.51 17.73 -1.30
CA CYS A 92 0.63 18.88 -1.52
C CYS A 92 0.71 19.96 -0.42
N SER A 93 1.71 19.87 0.45
CA SER A 93 1.89 20.74 1.64
C SER A 93 0.71 20.65 2.60
N LEU A 94 0.18 19.43 2.83
CA LEU A 94 -0.97 19.20 3.69
C LEU A 94 -0.55 18.95 5.14
N SER A 95 -1.36 19.43 6.09
CA SER A 95 -1.22 19.19 7.52
C SER A 95 -2.39 18.35 8.06
N GLU A 96 -2.46 18.18 9.39
CA GLU A 96 -3.59 17.59 10.09
C GLU A 96 -4.93 18.31 9.82
N VAL A 97 -4.91 19.60 9.45
CA VAL A 97 -6.14 20.35 9.13
C VAL A 97 -6.83 19.77 7.89
N SER A 98 -6.05 19.41 6.86
CA SER A 98 -6.54 18.71 5.68
C SER A 98 -7.20 17.38 6.03
N CYS A 99 -6.63 16.64 6.98
CA CYS A 99 -7.19 15.38 7.47
C CYS A 99 -8.58 15.56 8.07
N GLY A 100 -8.82 16.62 8.84
CA GLY A 100 -10.15 16.95 9.36
C GLY A 100 -11.17 17.22 8.25
N HIS A 101 -10.77 17.96 7.21
CA HIS A 101 -11.63 18.22 6.06
C HIS A 101 -11.94 16.96 5.25
N LEU A 102 -10.99 16.05 5.10
CA LEU A 102 -11.18 14.77 4.40
C LEU A 102 -11.98 13.77 5.25
N ALA A 103 -11.82 13.79 6.57
CA ALA A 103 -12.65 12.99 7.47
C ALA A 103 -14.14 13.35 7.30
N ALA A 104 -14.47 14.64 7.21
CA ALA A 104 -15.82 15.10 6.93
C ALA A 104 -16.34 14.65 5.54
N VAL A 105 -15.46 14.48 4.55
CA VAL A 105 -15.81 13.90 3.24
C VAL A 105 -16.14 12.41 3.40
N LEU A 106 -15.32 11.64 4.11
CA LEU A 106 -15.56 10.21 4.35
C LEU A 106 -16.82 9.93 5.20
N GLN A 107 -17.20 10.87 6.05
CA GLN A 107 -18.48 10.85 6.78
C GLN A 107 -19.69 11.20 5.90
N SER A 108 -19.46 11.80 4.74
CA SER A 108 -20.51 12.05 3.76
C SER A 108 -20.73 10.83 2.86
N ASN A 109 -21.83 10.81 2.10
CA ASN A 109 -22.09 9.74 1.13
C ASN A 109 -21.28 9.97 -0.17
N CYS A 110 -19.96 10.12 -0.02
CA CYS A 110 -19.05 10.30 -1.15
C CYS A 110 -18.76 8.97 -1.85
N TYR A 111 -18.26 9.04 -3.07
CA TYR A 111 -17.94 7.87 -3.90
C TYR A 111 -16.47 7.43 -3.79
N LEU A 112 -15.71 8.05 -2.89
CA LEU A 112 -14.26 7.88 -2.81
C LEU A 112 -13.91 6.46 -2.32
N LYS A 113 -13.07 5.77 -3.10
CA LYS A 113 -12.55 4.43 -2.83
C LYS A 113 -11.04 4.44 -2.63
N GLU A 114 -10.31 5.35 -3.27
CA GLU A 114 -8.86 5.50 -3.13
C GLU A 114 -8.51 6.92 -2.68
N LEU A 115 -7.68 7.00 -1.65
CA LEU A 115 -7.12 8.25 -1.15
C LEU A 115 -5.62 8.08 -0.91
N ASP A 116 -4.82 8.87 -1.62
CA ASP A 116 -3.37 8.93 -1.44
C ASP A 116 -2.97 10.31 -0.89
N LEU A 117 -2.48 10.32 0.36
CA LEU A 117 -1.98 11.52 1.06
C LEU A 117 -0.48 11.46 1.32
N SER A 118 0.24 10.55 0.65
CA SER A 118 1.65 10.31 0.89
C SER A 118 2.51 11.58 0.78
N GLN A 119 3.66 11.63 1.44
CA GLN A 119 4.59 12.76 1.40
C GLN A 119 3.97 14.09 1.85
N ASN A 120 3.12 14.06 2.88
CA ASN A 120 2.60 15.24 3.57
C ASN A 120 2.83 15.09 5.07
N GLU A 121 3.09 16.18 5.79
CA GLU A 121 3.40 16.19 7.22
C GLU A 121 2.12 16.10 8.07
N LEU A 122 1.43 14.96 7.99
CA LEU A 122 0.11 14.78 8.63
C LEU A 122 0.21 14.52 10.14
N GLN A 123 1.35 13.98 10.58
CA GLN A 123 1.63 13.64 11.99
C GLN A 123 0.57 12.69 12.59
N GLU A 124 0.60 12.49 13.90
CA GLU A 124 -0.35 11.63 14.62
C GLU A 124 -1.78 12.19 14.61
N SER A 125 -1.93 13.50 14.85
CA SER A 125 -3.23 14.20 14.90
C SER A 125 -4.00 14.08 13.57
N GLY A 126 -3.30 14.08 12.44
CA GLY A 126 -3.93 13.86 11.13
C GLY A 126 -4.58 12.48 11.02
N VAL A 127 -3.93 11.43 11.51
CA VAL A 127 -4.49 10.06 11.52
C VAL A 127 -5.65 9.94 12.50
N GLU A 128 -5.55 10.59 13.66
CA GLU A 128 -6.65 10.67 14.63
C GLU A 128 -7.89 11.29 13.99
N LEU A 129 -7.74 12.40 13.27
CA LEU A 129 -8.86 13.06 12.58
C LEU A 129 -9.43 12.20 11.45
N LEU A 130 -8.58 11.61 10.60
CA LEU A 130 -9.02 10.73 9.51
C LEU A 130 -9.78 9.50 10.01
N SER A 131 -9.42 8.97 11.17
CA SER A 131 -10.06 7.77 11.73
C SER A 131 -11.55 7.95 11.97
N ALA A 132 -11.98 9.12 12.45
CA ALA A 132 -13.39 9.46 12.60
C ALA A 132 -14.16 9.41 11.27
N GLY A 133 -13.46 9.66 10.15
CA GLY A 133 -13.99 9.48 8.80
C GLY A 133 -14.05 8.02 8.38
N LEU A 134 -12.96 7.29 8.60
CA LEU A 134 -12.83 5.88 8.21
C LEU A 134 -13.78 4.94 8.96
N GLU A 135 -14.07 5.24 10.23
CA GLU A 135 -15.00 4.47 11.07
C GLU A 135 -16.48 4.77 10.77
N SER A 136 -16.76 5.76 9.94
CA SER A 136 -18.13 6.09 9.55
C SER A 136 -18.77 4.92 8.76
N PRO A 137 -20.02 4.53 9.05
CA PRO A 137 -20.73 3.51 8.26
C PRO A 137 -21.03 3.96 6.82
N LYS A 138 -20.84 5.25 6.52
CA LYS A 138 -20.98 5.80 5.16
C LYS A 138 -19.67 5.74 4.36
N CYS A 139 -18.54 5.53 5.03
CA CYS A 139 -17.24 5.45 4.39
C CYS A 139 -17.18 4.21 3.48
N ARG A 140 -16.68 4.40 2.26
CA ARG A 140 -16.49 3.32 1.27
C ARG A 140 -15.04 3.22 0.81
N LEU A 141 -14.12 3.81 1.57
CA LEU A 141 -12.71 3.84 1.21
C LEU A 141 -12.13 2.42 1.26
N GLU A 142 -11.54 1.99 0.15
CA GLU A 142 -10.93 0.68 -0.06
C GLU A 142 -9.40 0.76 -0.02
N THR A 143 -8.82 1.88 -0.46
CA THR A 143 -7.37 2.10 -0.50
C THR A 143 -7.00 3.39 0.22
N LEU A 144 -6.11 3.29 1.21
CA LEU A 144 -5.53 4.43 1.90
C LEU A 144 -4.01 4.34 1.86
N ARG A 145 -3.37 5.39 1.36
CA ARG A 145 -1.90 5.51 1.31
C ARG A 145 -1.45 6.72 2.10
N LEU A 146 -0.62 6.47 3.11
CA LEU A 146 -0.03 7.45 4.02
C LEU A 146 1.49 7.27 4.06
N THR A 147 2.12 7.03 2.91
CA THR A 147 3.56 6.78 2.82
C THR A 147 4.33 8.07 3.14
N HIS A 148 5.33 7.99 4.04
CA HIS A 148 6.16 9.15 4.39
C HIS A 148 5.32 10.35 4.90
N CYS A 149 4.49 10.12 5.92
CA CYS A 149 3.59 11.11 6.50
C CYS A 149 3.97 11.53 7.94
N GLU A 150 5.20 11.24 8.35
CA GLU A 150 5.73 11.48 9.70
C GLU A 150 4.94 10.77 10.82
N LEU A 151 4.40 9.58 10.52
CA LEU A 151 3.55 8.87 11.47
C LEU A 151 4.39 8.13 12.54
N PRO A 152 4.15 8.38 13.84
CA PRO A 152 4.73 7.59 14.92
C PRO A 152 3.96 6.28 15.15
N GLY A 153 4.56 5.31 15.82
CA GLY A 153 3.89 4.03 16.14
C GLY A 153 2.59 4.12 16.92
N SER A 154 2.39 5.18 17.72
CA SER A 154 1.17 5.38 18.51
C SER A 154 -0.09 5.52 17.65
N CYS A 155 0.02 6.10 16.44
CA CYS A 155 -1.12 6.27 15.53
C CYS A 155 -1.72 4.92 15.06
N CYS A 156 -0.93 3.85 15.08
CA CYS A 156 -1.39 2.51 14.70
C CYS A 156 -2.46 1.96 15.65
N THR A 157 -2.59 2.50 16.87
CA THR A 157 -3.68 2.15 17.79
C THR A 157 -5.04 2.54 17.21
N VAL A 158 -5.08 3.73 16.62
CA VAL A 158 -6.28 4.28 15.98
C VAL A 158 -6.56 3.54 14.68
N LEU A 159 -5.54 3.32 13.85
CA LEU A 159 -5.70 2.53 12.62
C LEU A 159 -6.11 1.07 12.89
N GLY A 160 -5.60 0.45 13.96
CA GLY A 160 -6.05 -0.86 14.40
C GLY A 160 -7.54 -0.87 14.77
N SER A 161 -8.04 0.21 15.38
CA SER A 161 -9.47 0.39 15.68
C SER A 161 -10.31 0.53 14.40
N VAL A 162 -9.83 1.28 13.42
CA VAL A 162 -10.43 1.38 12.07
C VAL A 162 -10.52 0.00 11.41
N LEU A 163 -9.47 -0.82 11.49
CA LEU A 163 -9.48 -2.19 10.93
C LEU A 163 -10.49 -3.11 11.63
N LYS A 164 -10.77 -2.88 12.92
CA LYS A 164 -11.75 -3.65 13.69
C LYS A 164 -13.21 -3.20 13.43
N SER A 165 -13.39 -1.99 12.94
CA SER A 165 -14.69 -1.34 12.77
C SER A 165 -15.60 -2.14 11.82
N ASN A 166 -16.92 -1.96 11.98
CA ASN A 166 -17.90 -2.63 11.15
C ASN A 166 -19.03 -1.63 10.76
N PRO A 167 -19.17 -1.32 9.46
CA PRO A 167 -18.42 -1.85 8.33
C PRO A 167 -17.02 -1.23 8.22
N SER A 168 -16.01 -2.04 7.94
CA SER A 168 -14.75 -1.58 7.37
C SER A 168 -14.67 -2.02 5.91
N HIS A 169 -14.41 -1.07 5.00
CA HIS A 169 -14.27 -1.32 3.56
C HIS A 169 -12.81 -1.37 3.11
N LEU A 170 -11.87 -1.06 4.01
CA LEU A 170 -10.46 -0.93 3.69
C LEU A 170 -9.86 -2.28 3.27
N ARG A 171 -9.27 -2.31 2.08
CA ARG A 171 -8.61 -3.46 1.45
C ARG A 171 -7.10 -3.26 1.33
N GLU A 172 -6.65 -2.03 1.09
CA GLU A 172 -5.24 -1.67 0.98
C GLU A 172 -4.89 -0.55 1.96
N LEU A 173 -3.84 -0.79 2.73
CA LEU A 173 -3.24 0.18 3.63
C LEU A 173 -1.73 0.23 3.41
N ASP A 174 -1.24 1.37 2.96
CA ASP A 174 0.19 1.64 2.80
C ASP A 174 0.65 2.67 3.82
N LEU A 175 1.49 2.22 4.77
CA LEU A 175 2.10 3.06 5.81
C LEU A 175 3.62 3.13 5.66
N SER A 176 4.16 2.76 4.50
CA SER A 176 5.60 2.67 4.27
C SER A 176 6.33 3.98 4.57
N HIS A 177 7.61 3.90 4.90
CA HIS A 177 8.48 5.06 5.17
C HIS A 177 7.99 5.96 6.33
N ASN A 178 7.37 5.37 7.36
CA ASN A 178 6.98 6.04 8.60
C ASN A 178 7.72 5.45 9.82
N LYS A 179 7.75 6.15 10.96
CA LYS A 179 8.49 5.68 12.16
C LYS A 179 7.59 4.87 13.08
N LEU A 180 6.97 3.82 12.54
CA LEU A 180 5.97 3.03 13.27
C LEU A 180 6.58 2.16 14.37
N GLN A 181 7.79 1.65 14.13
CA GLN A 181 8.46 0.68 15.01
C GLN A 181 7.61 -0.58 15.23
N SER A 182 8.12 -1.52 16.02
CA SER A 182 7.39 -2.76 16.33
C SER A 182 6.15 -2.56 17.20
N SER A 183 6.10 -1.48 17.98
CA SER A 183 4.92 -1.10 18.75
C SER A 183 3.74 -0.76 17.85
N GLY A 184 3.97 -0.07 16.72
CA GLY A 184 2.94 0.19 15.73
C GLY A 184 2.40 -1.08 15.08
N VAL A 185 3.29 -2.02 14.75
CA VAL A 185 2.90 -3.35 14.23
C VAL A 185 2.01 -4.10 15.20
N LYS A 186 2.36 -4.09 16.50
CA LYS A 186 1.55 -4.71 17.55
C LYS A 186 0.13 -4.16 17.60
N CYS A 187 -0.04 -2.84 17.46
CA CYS A 187 -1.35 -2.20 17.42
C CYS A 187 -2.15 -2.58 16.16
N LEU A 188 -1.50 -2.62 14.99
CA LEU A 188 -2.15 -3.04 13.74
C LEU A 188 -2.60 -4.50 13.79
N SER A 189 -1.76 -5.39 14.33
CA SER A 189 -2.07 -6.82 14.47
C SER A 189 -3.37 -7.07 15.20
N ALA A 190 -3.64 -6.34 16.30
CA ALA A 190 -4.90 -6.47 17.04
C ALA A 190 -6.13 -6.13 16.16
N GLY A 191 -5.98 -5.20 15.20
CA GLY A 191 -7.01 -4.89 14.21
C GLY A 191 -7.15 -5.98 13.14
N LEU A 192 -6.03 -6.51 12.64
CA LEU A 192 -5.99 -7.60 11.64
C LEU A 192 -6.57 -8.93 12.15
N GLU A 193 -6.49 -9.17 13.47
CA GLU A 193 -7.08 -10.35 14.11
C GLU A 193 -8.62 -10.30 14.20
N SER A 194 -9.22 -9.12 14.02
CA SER A 194 -10.66 -8.94 14.08
C SER A 194 -11.37 -9.68 12.95
N GLN A 195 -12.51 -10.33 13.26
CA GLN A 195 -13.37 -10.98 12.27
C GLN A 195 -14.00 -10.00 11.26
N ASN A 196 -14.03 -8.71 11.61
CA ASN A 196 -14.54 -7.65 10.73
C ASN A 196 -13.46 -7.12 9.78
N CYS A 197 -12.19 -7.44 10.01
CA CYS A 197 -11.10 -6.94 9.20
C CYS A 197 -11.19 -7.51 7.78
N ARG A 198 -11.08 -6.63 6.79
CA ARG A 198 -11.18 -6.97 5.37
C ARG A 198 -9.91 -6.65 4.58
N LEU A 199 -8.84 -6.30 5.29
CA LEU A 199 -7.58 -5.85 4.69
C LEU A 199 -6.90 -7.01 3.94
N GLU A 200 -6.55 -6.73 2.69
CA GLU A 200 -5.93 -7.68 1.77
C GLU A 200 -4.46 -7.32 1.51
N ILE A 201 -4.12 -6.03 1.55
CA ILE A 201 -2.78 -5.51 1.27
C ILE A 201 -2.34 -4.63 2.43
N LEU A 202 -1.21 -4.99 3.04
CA LEU A 202 -0.55 -4.18 4.06
C LEU A 202 0.90 -3.94 3.67
N ARG A 203 1.28 -2.67 3.54
CA ARG A 203 2.67 -2.26 3.27
C ARG A 203 3.23 -1.48 4.45
N LEU A 204 4.33 -2.00 4.99
CA LEU A 204 5.08 -1.52 6.14
C LEU A 204 6.57 -1.41 5.80
N LYS A 205 6.88 -1.11 4.54
CA LYS A 205 8.25 -1.00 4.06
C LYS A 205 8.96 0.16 4.76
N ASP A 206 10.18 -0.06 5.24
CA ASP A 206 11.01 0.98 5.90
C ASP A 206 10.26 1.68 7.04
N CYS A 207 9.73 0.88 7.98
CA CYS A 207 8.93 1.35 9.11
C CYS A 207 9.68 1.31 10.46
N GLN A 208 11.00 1.09 10.43
CA GLN A 208 11.86 0.88 11.61
C GLN A 208 11.43 -0.32 12.47
N ILE A 209 10.85 -1.34 11.85
CA ILE A 209 10.41 -2.57 12.52
C ILE A 209 11.64 -3.45 12.78
N ILE A 210 11.67 -4.07 13.96
CA ILE A 210 12.64 -5.10 14.33
C ILE A 210 11.93 -6.44 14.54
N ASP A 211 12.65 -7.46 15.01
CA ASP A 211 12.18 -8.84 15.09
C ASP A 211 10.92 -9.07 15.94
N ASP A 212 10.76 -8.36 17.04
CA ASP A 212 9.56 -8.43 17.91
C ASP A 212 8.26 -7.98 17.21
N GLY A 213 8.35 -7.14 16.18
CA GLY A 213 7.21 -6.77 15.32
C GLY A 213 6.65 -7.96 14.57
N CYS A 214 7.51 -8.89 14.12
CA CYS A 214 7.08 -10.12 13.45
C CYS A 214 6.31 -11.06 14.37
N ALA A 215 6.71 -11.16 15.65
CA ALA A 215 5.96 -11.94 16.65
C ALA A 215 4.52 -11.43 16.80
N SER A 216 4.32 -10.12 16.68
CA SER A 216 3.00 -9.51 16.79
C SER A 216 2.12 -9.78 15.55
N LEU A 217 2.70 -9.91 14.35
CA LEU A 217 1.95 -10.23 13.13
C LEU A 217 1.58 -11.71 12.99
N ALA A 218 2.36 -12.61 13.61
CA ALA A 218 2.13 -14.04 13.47
C ALA A 218 0.70 -14.48 13.85
N PRO A 219 0.08 -14.04 14.96
CA PRO A 219 -1.32 -14.37 15.27
C PRO A 219 -2.32 -13.87 14.22
N ALA A 220 -2.11 -12.67 13.67
CA ALA A 220 -2.96 -12.12 12.61
C ALA A 220 -2.93 -12.95 11.31
N LEU A 221 -1.79 -13.55 10.97
CA LEU A 221 -1.70 -14.48 9.83
C LEU A 221 -2.42 -15.81 10.08
N LYS A 222 -2.60 -16.21 11.34
CA LYS A 222 -3.31 -17.45 11.75
C LYS A 222 -4.81 -17.25 11.93
N SER A 223 -5.27 -16.00 12.00
CA SER A 223 -6.64 -15.65 12.35
C SER A 223 -7.64 -16.25 11.36
N LYS A 224 -8.89 -16.45 11.81
CA LYS A 224 -9.96 -16.97 10.98
C LYS A 224 -11.20 -16.05 11.09
N PRO A 225 -11.58 -15.33 10.01
CA PRO A 225 -10.92 -15.28 8.70
C PRO A 225 -9.67 -14.38 8.68
N SER A 226 -8.61 -14.81 8.00
CA SER A 226 -7.55 -13.91 7.54
C SER A 226 -7.80 -13.55 6.08
N HIS A 227 -7.79 -12.26 5.76
CA HIS A 227 -7.99 -11.73 4.41
C HIS A 227 -6.70 -11.27 3.74
N LEU A 228 -5.59 -11.19 4.50
CA LEU A 228 -4.33 -10.64 4.03
C LEU A 228 -3.72 -11.52 2.94
N ARG A 229 -3.47 -10.92 1.77
CA ARG A 229 -2.89 -11.52 0.56
C ARG A 229 -1.50 -10.97 0.27
N GLU A 230 -1.25 -9.70 0.55
CA GLU A 230 0.05 -9.06 0.35
C GLU A 230 0.55 -8.44 1.64
N LEU A 231 1.80 -8.78 2.00
CA LEU A 231 2.53 -8.19 3.10
C LEU A 231 3.91 -7.75 2.60
N ASP A 232 4.16 -6.43 2.65
CA ASP A 232 5.48 -5.86 2.41
C ASP A 232 6.08 -5.35 3.71
N MET A 233 7.16 -5.97 4.17
CA MET A 233 7.96 -5.52 5.32
C MET A 233 9.41 -5.23 4.91
N SER A 234 9.67 -4.97 3.63
CA SER A 234 11.01 -4.71 3.10
C SER A 234 11.69 -3.53 3.82
N HIS A 235 13.02 -3.52 3.84
CA HIS A 235 13.85 -2.47 4.45
C HIS A 235 13.60 -2.29 5.96
N ASN A 236 13.25 -3.35 6.68
CA ASN A 236 13.16 -3.36 8.15
C ASN A 236 14.23 -4.28 8.75
N LYS A 237 14.67 -4.04 10.00
CA LYS A 237 15.77 -4.82 10.60
C LYS A 237 15.26 -6.10 11.28
N LEU A 238 14.53 -6.92 10.51
CA LEU A 238 13.84 -8.10 11.03
C LEU A 238 14.80 -9.22 11.44
N GLN A 239 15.91 -9.38 10.72
CA GLN A 239 16.90 -10.44 10.95
C GLN A 239 16.28 -11.86 10.89
N ASP A 240 17.08 -12.88 11.19
CA ASP A 240 16.62 -14.27 11.17
C ASP A 240 15.59 -14.55 12.29
N SER A 241 15.73 -13.88 13.45
CA SER A 241 14.79 -14.01 14.56
C SER A 241 13.37 -13.55 14.18
N GLY A 242 13.25 -12.40 13.51
CA GLY A 242 11.96 -11.87 13.06
C GLY A 242 11.33 -12.78 12.02
N VAL A 243 12.12 -13.26 11.05
CA VAL A 243 11.63 -14.20 10.03
C VAL A 243 11.15 -15.51 10.65
N LYS A 244 11.90 -16.06 11.61
CA LYS A 244 11.49 -17.28 12.35
C LYS A 244 10.17 -17.09 13.07
N LEU A 245 9.94 -15.91 13.66
CA LEU A 245 8.67 -15.57 14.30
C LEU A 245 7.53 -15.41 13.28
N LEU A 246 7.80 -14.82 12.12
CA LEU A 246 6.83 -14.69 11.03
C LEU A 246 6.45 -16.06 10.42
N SER A 247 7.44 -16.95 10.27
CA SER A 247 7.28 -18.33 9.78
C SER A 247 6.25 -19.12 10.59
N ILE A 248 6.21 -18.91 11.91
CA ILE A 248 5.20 -19.52 12.79
C ILE A 248 3.78 -19.17 12.32
N GLY A 249 3.55 -17.94 11.85
CA GLY A 249 2.28 -17.49 11.27
C GLY A 249 1.99 -18.12 9.90
N LEU A 250 3.01 -18.16 9.03
CA LEU A 250 2.93 -18.72 7.69
C LEU A 250 2.63 -20.22 7.67
N GLU A 251 3.08 -20.98 8.69
CA GLU A 251 2.80 -22.42 8.86
C GLU A 251 1.31 -22.75 9.01
N SER A 252 0.45 -21.78 9.35
CA SER A 252 -0.97 -22.04 9.60
C SER A 252 -1.76 -22.25 8.32
N GLN A 253 -2.58 -23.30 8.26
CA GLN A 253 -3.52 -23.56 7.16
C GLN A 253 -4.54 -22.43 6.92
N ASN A 254 -4.71 -21.51 7.87
CA ASN A 254 -5.56 -20.34 7.71
C ASN A 254 -4.86 -19.18 6.99
N CYS A 255 -3.53 -19.21 6.89
CA CYS A 255 -2.76 -18.15 6.24
C CYS A 255 -3.05 -18.17 4.74
N ARG A 256 -3.45 -17.00 4.21
CA ARG A 256 -3.83 -16.82 2.80
C ARG A 256 -2.88 -15.93 2.03
N LEU A 257 -1.69 -15.69 2.58
CA LEU A 257 -0.72 -14.77 1.99
C LEU A 257 -0.25 -15.31 0.63
N GLU A 258 -0.30 -14.46 -0.38
CA GLU A 258 0.09 -14.73 -1.77
C GLU A 258 1.41 -14.05 -2.11
N ILE A 259 1.66 -12.87 -1.53
CA ILE A 259 2.84 -12.06 -1.79
C ILE A 259 3.48 -11.69 -0.46
N LEU A 260 4.74 -12.07 -0.30
CA LEU A 260 5.56 -11.70 0.84
C LEU A 260 6.82 -11.00 0.37
N ARG A 261 7.01 -9.74 0.78
CA ARG A 261 8.23 -8.97 0.47
C ARG A 261 9.01 -8.68 1.74
N LEU A 262 10.24 -9.19 1.76
CA LEU A 262 11.22 -9.10 2.84
C LEU A 262 12.57 -8.64 2.27
N LYS A 263 12.55 -7.79 1.24
CA LYS A 263 13.76 -7.26 0.61
C LYS A 263 14.53 -6.42 1.63
N ASP A 264 15.86 -6.59 1.70
CA ASP A 264 16.74 -5.83 2.59
C ASP A 264 16.30 -5.88 4.07
N CYS A 265 16.03 -7.09 4.57
CA CYS A 265 15.59 -7.32 5.95
C CYS A 265 16.69 -7.87 6.88
N GLN A 266 17.94 -7.87 6.40
CA GLN A 266 19.12 -8.45 7.07
C GLN A 266 19.03 -9.96 7.35
N ILE A 267 18.30 -10.68 6.50
CA ILE A 267 18.08 -12.12 6.59
C ILE A 267 19.33 -12.87 6.11
N THR A 268 19.72 -13.95 6.78
CA THR A 268 20.78 -14.88 6.39
C THR A 268 20.19 -16.21 5.93
N ASP A 269 21.05 -17.22 5.69
CA ASP A 269 20.61 -18.57 5.33
C ASP A 269 19.72 -19.19 6.43
N GLU A 270 19.94 -18.87 7.71
CA GLU A 270 19.14 -19.39 8.84
C GLU A 270 17.67 -18.93 8.78
N GLY A 271 17.43 -17.66 8.49
CA GLY A 271 16.08 -17.13 8.30
C GLY A 271 15.42 -17.72 7.05
N CYS A 272 16.19 -17.95 5.98
CA CYS A 272 15.68 -18.62 4.78
C CYS A 272 15.27 -20.07 5.05
N ASP A 273 16.05 -20.82 5.84
CA ASP A 273 15.69 -22.18 6.24
C ASP A 273 14.37 -22.20 7.02
N SER A 274 14.16 -21.21 7.90
CA SER A 274 12.91 -21.03 8.65
C SER A 274 11.71 -20.74 7.73
N LEU A 275 11.89 -19.96 6.66
CA LEU A 275 10.84 -19.73 5.66
C LEU A 275 10.55 -21.00 4.86
N CYS A 276 11.58 -21.74 4.45
CA CYS A 276 11.42 -22.97 3.69
C CYS A 276 10.60 -24.02 4.46
N LEU A 277 10.89 -24.19 5.76
CA LEU A 277 10.14 -25.10 6.63
C LEU A 277 8.65 -24.69 6.73
N ALA A 278 8.38 -23.39 6.86
CA ALA A 278 7.02 -22.88 6.94
C ALA A 278 6.23 -23.09 5.64
N LEU A 279 6.85 -22.80 4.50
CA LEU A 279 6.24 -22.93 3.17
C LEU A 279 6.02 -24.40 2.78
N ASN A 280 6.88 -25.31 3.24
CA ASN A 280 6.67 -26.75 3.07
C ASN A 280 5.50 -27.28 3.89
N SER A 281 5.21 -26.65 5.03
CA SER A 281 4.11 -27.03 5.92
C SER A 281 2.75 -26.47 5.46
N ASN A 282 2.74 -25.33 4.75
CA ASN A 282 1.53 -24.66 4.28
C ASN A 282 1.62 -24.28 2.80
N GLN A 283 1.17 -25.19 1.93
CA GLN A 283 1.56 -25.19 0.52
C GLN A 283 0.63 -24.45 -0.46
N GLN A 284 -0.40 -23.70 -0.07
CA GLN A 284 -1.46 -23.38 -1.05
C GLN A 284 -1.54 -21.95 -1.61
N CYS A 285 -1.04 -20.91 -0.93
CA CYS A 285 -1.33 -19.53 -1.35
C CYS A 285 -0.14 -18.72 -1.84
N LEU A 286 1.07 -18.90 -1.29
CA LEU A 286 2.20 -18.03 -1.63
C LEU A 286 2.62 -18.24 -3.10
N ARG A 287 2.75 -17.13 -3.82
CA ARG A 287 3.07 -17.03 -5.25
C ARG A 287 4.24 -16.10 -5.52
N GLU A 288 4.52 -15.15 -4.65
CA GLU A 288 5.66 -14.24 -4.78
C GLU A 288 6.39 -14.12 -3.44
N LEU A 289 7.70 -14.34 -3.48
CA LEU A 289 8.59 -14.11 -2.35
C LEU A 289 9.76 -13.23 -2.79
N ASP A 290 9.87 -12.03 -2.21
CA ASP A 290 11.00 -11.12 -2.45
C ASP A 290 11.95 -11.10 -1.25
N LEU A 291 13.16 -11.64 -1.46
CA LEU A 291 14.27 -11.71 -0.52
C LEU A 291 15.51 -10.96 -1.04
N ARG A 292 15.37 -10.10 -2.05
CA ARG A 292 16.52 -9.35 -2.62
C ARG A 292 17.24 -8.54 -1.55
N LEU A 293 18.53 -8.27 -1.76
CA LEU A 293 19.35 -7.44 -0.87
C LEU A 293 19.47 -7.95 0.57
N ASN A 294 19.20 -9.22 0.83
CA ASN A 294 19.51 -9.87 2.11
C ASN A 294 20.95 -10.41 2.14
N LYS A 295 21.40 -10.89 3.31
CA LYS A 295 22.78 -11.37 3.58
C LYS A 295 22.92 -12.87 3.27
N LEU A 296 22.40 -13.31 2.13
CA LEU A 296 22.35 -14.71 1.72
C LEU A 296 23.67 -15.15 1.06
N GLN A 297 24.16 -16.34 1.39
CA GLN A 297 25.38 -16.87 0.76
C GLN A 297 25.06 -17.52 -0.59
N LYS A 298 25.30 -16.77 -1.69
CA LYS A 298 24.96 -17.07 -3.09
C LYS A 298 24.82 -18.56 -3.49
N HIS A 299 25.77 -19.43 -3.14
CA HIS A 299 25.80 -20.80 -3.64
C HIS A 299 24.98 -21.82 -2.84
N ARG A 300 24.76 -21.62 -1.55
CA ARG A 300 24.00 -22.56 -0.72
C ARG A 300 22.52 -22.22 -0.73
N THR A 301 22.17 -20.94 -0.65
CA THR A 301 20.80 -20.49 -0.41
C THR A 301 19.92 -20.62 -1.64
N GLU A 302 20.38 -20.25 -2.84
CA GLU A 302 19.53 -20.34 -4.04
C GLU A 302 19.13 -21.79 -4.34
N ALA A 303 20.10 -22.71 -4.41
CA ALA A 303 19.81 -24.11 -4.66
C ALA A 303 19.02 -24.78 -3.52
N ALA A 304 19.32 -24.47 -2.26
CA ALA A 304 18.59 -25.04 -1.12
C ALA A 304 17.17 -24.49 -1.00
N VAL A 305 16.97 -23.17 -1.15
CA VAL A 305 15.65 -22.54 -1.12
C VAL A 305 14.82 -23.00 -2.32
N LEU A 306 15.40 -23.03 -3.52
CA LEU A 306 14.71 -23.54 -4.70
C LEU A 306 14.37 -25.04 -4.55
N ASN A 307 15.30 -25.88 -4.09
CA ASN A 307 15.02 -27.31 -3.92
C ASN A 307 14.03 -27.58 -2.78
N ASN A 308 14.10 -26.84 -1.67
CA ASN A 308 13.19 -27.03 -0.54
C ASN A 308 11.79 -26.53 -0.86
N ILE A 309 11.65 -25.38 -1.52
CA ILE A 309 10.34 -24.78 -1.84
C ILE A 309 9.71 -25.44 -3.08
N PHE A 310 10.48 -25.69 -4.15
CA PHE A 310 9.95 -26.20 -5.43
C PHE A 310 10.09 -27.71 -5.59
N GLY A 311 10.98 -28.37 -4.85
CA GLY A 311 11.14 -29.83 -4.94
C GLY A 311 9.95 -30.61 -4.39
N HIS A 312 9.04 -29.96 -3.64
CA HIS A 312 7.88 -30.60 -3.00
C HIS A 312 6.54 -29.93 -3.34
N THR A 313 6.52 -28.97 -4.27
CA THR A 313 5.30 -28.20 -4.61
C THR A 313 4.96 -28.30 -6.10
N ASN A 314 3.66 -28.36 -6.41
CA ASN A 314 3.12 -28.15 -7.76
C ASN A 314 2.83 -26.65 -8.04
N ASN A 315 3.35 -25.75 -7.19
CA ASN A 315 3.01 -24.33 -7.23
C ASN A 315 4.13 -23.50 -7.87
N TYR A 316 3.73 -22.59 -8.76
CA TYR A 316 4.61 -21.62 -9.38
C TYR A 316 4.82 -20.45 -8.43
N ILE A 317 5.91 -20.48 -7.66
CA ILE A 317 6.36 -19.34 -6.86
C ILE A 317 7.35 -18.52 -7.67
N THR A 318 7.17 -17.21 -7.71
CA THR A 318 8.16 -16.25 -8.22
C THR A 318 9.06 -15.85 -7.07
N LEU A 319 10.34 -16.16 -7.18
CA LEU A 319 11.34 -15.94 -6.13
C LEU A 319 12.35 -14.89 -6.58
N TRP A 320 12.50 -13.82 -5.78
CA TRP A 320 13.45 -12.75 -6.04
C TRP A 320 14.57 -12.77 -4.98
N ILE A 321 15.79 -13.21 -5.32
CA ILE A 321 16.90 -13.34 -4.35
C ILE A 321 18.11 -12.44 -4.69
N ILE A 322 18.27 -12.00 -5.93
CA ILE A 322 19.54 -11.42 -6.41
C ILE A 322 19.74 -9.94 -6.03
N SER A 323 20.95 -9.63 -5.54
CA SER A 323 21.53 -8.28 -5.46
C SER A 323 22.31 -7.95 -6.75
N CYS A 324 21.62 -7.38 -7.74
CA CYS A 324 22.15 -6.84 -9.02
C CYS A 324 22.64 -7.81 -10.13
N PHE A 325 22.10 -7.54 -11.34
CA PHE A 325 22.63 -7.74 -12.71
C PHE A 325 22.83 -9.12 -13.36
N THR A 326 22.21 -10.19 -12.87
CA THR A 326 21.90 -11.34 -13.73
C THR A 326 20.44 -11.68 -13.61
N LEU A 327 19.72 -11.51 -14.72
CA LEU A 327 18.32 -11.89 -14.87
C LEU A 327 18.26 -13.41 -14.95
N ALA A 328 18.48 -14.11 -13.83
CA ALA A 328 18.02 -15.48 -13.72
C ALA A 328 16.50 -15.41 -13.49
N VAL A 329 15.75 -15.20 -14.58
CA VAL A 329 14.36 -15.65 -14.64
C VAL A 329 14.44 -17.16 -14.52
N VAL A 330 14.41 -17.66 -13.29
CA VAL A 330 13.97 -19.04 -13.06
C VAL A 330 12.46 -19.01 -13.26
N CYS A 331 12.05 -18.91 -14.53
CA CYS A 331 10.80 -19.49 -14.95
C CYS A 331 10.98 -20.99 -14.72
N CYS A 332 10.50 -21.49 -13.58
CA CYS A 332 10.20 -22.91 -13.49
C CYS A 332 9.04 -23.20 -14.44
N VAL A 333 9.34 -23.30 -15.73
CA VAL A 333 8.54 -24.12 -16.65
C VAL A 333 8.90 -25.56 -16.30
N CYS A 334 8.11 -26.17 -15.43
CA CYS A 334 8.15 -27.61 -15.23
C CYS A 334 7.75 -28.32 -16.54
N LEU A 335 8.73 -28.58 -17.41
CA LEU A 335 8.57 -29.63 -18.42
C LEU A 335 8.61 -30.97 -17.68
N CYS A 336 7.43 -31.58 -17.56
CA CYS A 336 7.21 -32.92 -17.01
C CYS A 336 8.18 -33.99 -17.56
N PRO A 337 8.43 -35.07 -16.80
CA PRO A 337 9.54 -36.00 -17.02
C PRO A 337 9.17 -37.13 -17.98
N ARG A 338 9.35 -36.93 -19.29
CA ARG A 338 9.53 -38.05 -20.24
C ARG A 338 10.38 -37.59 -21.42
N PHE A 339 11.64 -38.01 -21.43
CA PHE A 339 12.57 -38.26 -22.54
C PHE A 339 14.00 -37.73 -22.27
N ASN A 340 14.92 -38.71 -22.29
CA ASN A 340 16.38 -38.73 -22.34
C ASN A 340 17.22 -37.45 -22.11
N PRO A 341 18.35 -37.58 -21.36
CA PRO A 341 19.29 -36.48 -21.19
C PRO A 341 20.06 -36.24 -22.49
N CYS A 342 20.07 -35.01 -22.98
CA CYS A 342 21.12 -34.52 -23.87
C CYS A 342 21.89 -33.40 -23.15
N PRO A 343 23.23 -33.38 -23.25
CA PRO A 343 24.05 -32.42 -22.53
C PRO A 343 24.07 -31.12 -23.33
N CYS A 344 23.56 -30.04 -22.73
CA CYS A 344 23.81 -28.70 -23.24
C CYS A 344 24.51 -27.92 -22.13
N ASP A 345 25.81 -27.74 -22.34
CA ASP A 345 26.64 -26.74 -21.67
C ASP A 345 25.94 -25.38 -21.71
N PHE A 346 25.81 -24.76 -20.54
CA PHE A 346 25.57 -23.33 -20.44
C PHE A 346 26.77 -22.70 -19.71
N SER A 347 27.69 -22.18 -20.52
CA SER A 347 28.69 -21.21 -20.10
C SER A 347 28.11 -19.79 -20.21
N CYS A 348 28.17 -19.09 -19.08
CA CYS A 348 28.05 -17.65 -18.80
C CYS A 348 26.68 -16.98 -18.98
#